data_AF-A0A9X7M1M7-F1
#
_entry.id   AF-A0A9X7M1M7-F1
#
_cell.length_a   1.000
_cell.length_b   1.000
_cell.length_c   1.000
_cell.angle_alpha   90.00
_cell.angle_beta   90.00
_cell.angle_gamma   90.00
#
_symmetry.space_group_name_H-M   'P 1'
#
loop_
_entity.id
_entity.type
_entity.pdbx_description
1 polymer ?
#
loop_
_entity_poly.entity_id
_entity_poly.type
_entity_poly.pdbx_seq_one_letter_code
_entity_poly.pdbx_strand_id
1 'polypeptide(L)'
;MTISSNNFEKIILKEIDSKMSEIELLLTNFKKDFNKEKFQQIKKELKIIEHKLMFLQKNNIEKDLINELLKQLKIMCNVINNI
;
A
#
# COMPACT_ATOMS: atom_id res chain seq x y z
N MET A 1 27.38 5.33 -16.29
CA MET A 1 26.53 4.22 -15.81
C MET A 1 25.18 4.78 -15.41
N THR A 2 24.21 4.73 -16.33
CA THR A 2 22.81 5.03 -16.04
C THR A 2 22.22 3.83 -15.31
N ILE A 3 22.19 3.87 -13.97
CA ILE A 3 21.35 2.96 -13.21
C ILE A 3 19.92 3.32 -13.63
N SER A 4 19.37 2.54 -14.56
CA SER A 4 18.15 2.88 -15.29
C SER A 4 16.97 3.04 -14.33
N SER A 5 16.16 4.08 -14.54
CA SER A 5 14.86 4.36 -13.89
C SER A 5 14.06 3.07 -13.60
N ASN A 6 14.06 2.13 -14.55
CA ASN A 6 13.42 0.81 -14.45
C ASN A 6 13.77 -0.02 -13.21
N ASN A 7 14.99 0.08 -12.65
CA ASN A 7 15.36 -0.73 -11.49
C ASN A 7 14.77 -0.16 -10.20
N PHE A 8 14.72 1.17 -10.07
CA PHE A 8 14.16 1.83 -8.90
C PHE A 8 12.63 1.67 -8.84
N GLU A 9 11.96 1.78 -9.98
CA GLU A 9 10.51 1.57 -10.12
C GLU A 9 10.10 0.15 -9.73
N LYS A 10 10.84 -0.86 -10.21
CA LYS A 10 10.61 -2.27 -9.83
C LYS A 10 10.83 -2.54 -8.36
N ILE A 11 11.79 -1.86 -7.72
CA ILE A 11 12.01 -1.98 -6.27
C ILE A 11 10.79 -1.43 -5.52
N ILE A 12 10.28 -0.26 -5.91
CA ILE A 12 9.11 0.33 -5.24
C ILE A 12 7.88 -0.55 -5.41
N LEU A 13 7.64 -1.11 -6.62
CA LEU A 13 6.52 -2.02 -6.85
C LEU A 13 6.62 -3.28 -5.98
N LYS A 14 7.81 -3.87 -5.85
CA LYS A 14 8.04 -5.02 -4.94
C LYS A 14 7.81 -4.66 -3.47
N GLU A 15 8.20 -3.46 -3.05
CA GLU A 15 7.94 -3.00 -1.69
C GLU A 15 6.44 -2.77 -1.43
N ILE A 16 5.69 -2.29 -2.42
CA ILE A 16 4.23 -2.16 -2.34
C ILE A 16 3.60 -3.55 -2.21
N ASP A 17 4.01 -4.49 -3.05
CA ASP A 17 3.48 -5.88 -3.04
C ASP A 17 3.73 -6.58 -1.69
N SER A 18 4.95 -6.43 -1.14
CA SER A 18 5.29 -6.94 0.19
C SER A 18 4.43 -6.32 1.29
N LYS A 19 4.18 -5.00 1.25
CA LYS A 19 3.36 -4.33 2.26
C LYS A 19 1.88 -4.70 2.14
N MET A 20 1.37 -4.87 0.92
CA MET A 20 0.01 -5.35 0.70
C MET A 20 -0.18 -6.77 1.25
N SER A 21 0.80 -7.65 1.06
CA SER A 21 0.80 -9.00 1.64
C SER A 21 0.81 -8.98 3.17
N GLU A 22 1.59 -8.08 3.80
CA GLU A 22 1.55 -7.89 5.26
C GLU A 22 0.18 -7.42 5.75
N ILE A 23 -0.44 -6.47 5.04
CA ILE A 23 -1.80 -5.99 5.39
C ILE A 23 -2.82 -7.11 5.29
N GLU A 24 -2.76 -7.94 4.23
CA GLU A 24 -3.65 -9.09 4.07
C GLU A 24 -3.49 -10.10 5.21
N LEU A 25 -2.25 -10.40 5.62
CA LEU A 25 -1.97 -11.27 6.76
C LEU A 25 -2.50 -10.68 8.07
N LEU A 26 -2.29 -9.38 8.30
CA LEU A 26 -2.78 -8.68 9.49
C LEU A 26 -4.32 -8.68 9.55
N LEU A 27 -5.00 -8.41 8.44
CA LEU A 27 -6.46 -8.44 8.33
C LEU A 27 -7.02 -9.86 8.52
N THR A 28 -6.34 -10.87 7.98
CA THR A 28 -6.72 -12.29 8.16
C THR A 28 -6.63 -12.69 9.63
N ASN A 29 -5.57 -12.25 10.32
CA ASN A 29 -5.40 -12.49 11.76
C ASN A 29 -6.38 -11.65 12.60
N PHE A 30 -6.85 -10.51 12.09
CA PHE A 30 -7.84 -9.65 12.73
C PHE A 30 -9.20 -10.33 12.93
N LYS A 31 -9.58 -11.26 12.04
CA LYS A 31 -10.79 -12.08 12.18
C LYS A 31 -10.74 -13.06 13.37
N LYS A 32 -9.55 -13.39 13.88
CA LYS A 32 -9.38 -14.37 14.97
C LYS A 32 -9.40 -13.72 16.35
N ASP A 33 -8.79 -12.55 16.51
CA ASP A 33 -8.80 -11.76 17.74
C ASP A 33 -8.61 -10.26 17.44
N PHE A 34 -9.63 -9.44 17.69
CA PHE A 34 -9.55 -7.99 17.48
C PHE A 34 -8.50 -7.38 18.43
N ASN A 35 -7.45 -6.80 17.86
CA ASN A 35 -6.41 -6.09 18.61
C ASN A 35 -6.25 -4.66 18.06
N LYS A 36 -6.55 -3.67 18.91
CA LYS A 36 -6.49 -2.24 18.58
C LYS A 36 -5.10 -1.77 18.13
N GLU A 37 -4.02 -2.36 18.66
CA GLU A 37 -2.65 -2.03 18.26
C GLU A 37 -2.35 -2.52 16.83
N LYS A 38 -2.75 -3.76 16.52
CA LYS A 38 -2.63 -4.32 15.15
C LYS A 38 -3.44 -3.49 14.15
N PHE A 39 -4.60 -2.99 14.56
CA PHE A 39 -5.42 -2.11 13.74
C PHE A 39 -4.74 -0.76 13.45
N GLN A 40 -4.13 -0.16 14.46
CA GLN A 40 -3.35 1.06 14.26
C GLN A 40 -2.11 0.82 13.38
N GLN A 41 -1.50 -0.35 13.46
CA GLN A 41 -0.41 -0.74 12.57
C GLN A 41 -0.87 -0.82 11.12
N ILE A 42 -2.01 -1.45 10.83
CA ILE A 42 -2.60 -1.47 9.48
C ILE A 42 -2.83 -0.04 8.97
N LYS A 43 -3.39 0.85 9.80
CA LYS A 43 -3.60 2.27 9.42
C LYS A 43 -2.29 2.99 9.08
N LYS A 44 -1.19 2.69 9.78
CA LYS A 44 0.13 3.25 9.47
C LYS A 44 0.67 2.71 8.15
N GLU A 45 0.58 1.41 7.92
CA GLU A 45 1.05 0.79 6.68
C GLU A 45 0.32 1.30 5.44
N LEU A 46 -1.01 1.49 5.52
CA LEU A 46 -1.79 2.06 4.43
C LEU A 46 -1.36 3.48 4.05
N LYS A 47 -1.03 4.33 5.04
CA LYS A 47 -0.49 5.68 4.78
C LYS A 47 0.88 5.64 4.09
N ILE A 48 1.72 4.68 4.46
CA ILE A 48 3.03 4.50 3.80
C ILE A 48 2.84 4.12 2.34
N ILE A 49 1.90 3.21 2.04
CA ILE A 49 1.56 2.82 0.67
C ILE A 49 1.00 4.03 -0.10
N GLU A 50 0.11 4.81 0.51
CA GLU A 50 -0.45 6.04 -0.10
C GLU A 50 0.65 7.00 -0.55
N HIS A 51 1.60 7.30 0.33
CA HIS A 51 2.72 8.19 0.02
C HIS A 51 3.59 7.66 -1.13
N LYS A 52 3.87 6.36 -1.17
CA LYS A 52 4.65 5.74 -2.25
C LYS A 52 3.91 5.81 -3.59
N LEU A 53 2.62 5.51 -3.60
CA LEU A 53 1.79 5.61 -4.80
C LEU A 53 1.68 7.04 -5.29
N MET A 54 1.50 8.03 -4.41
CA MET A 54 1.51 9.45 -4.77
C MET A 54 2.86 9.90 -5.33
N PHE A 55 3.98 9.41 -4.79
CA PHE A 55 5.30 9.69 -5.33
C PHE A 55 5.43 9.14 -6.76
N LEU A 56 5.06 7.89 -6.98
CA LEU A 56 5.10 7.28 -8.32
C LEU A 56 4.15 8.01 -9.30
N GLN A 57 2.96 8.41 -8.84
CA GLN A 57 1.99 9.17 -9.64
C GLN A 57 2.56 10.52 -10.12
N LYS A 58 3.24 11.25 -9.22
CA LYS A 58 3.89 12.53 -9.54
C LYS A 58 5.01 12.39 -10.57
N ASN A 59 5.66 11.23 -10.62
CA ASN A 59 6.69 10.90 -11.60
C ASN A 59 6.12 10.28 -12.89
N ASN A 60 4.79 10.18 -13.02
CA ASN A 60 4.08 9.68 -14.20
C ASN A 60 4.47 8.24 -14.60
N ILE A 61 4.95 7.45 -13.63
CA ILE A 61 5.26 6.02 -13.77
C ILE A 61 3.95 5.25 -13.77
N GLU A 62 3.74 4.28 -14.68
CA GLU A 62 2.60 3.35 -14.68
C GLU A 62 1.25 3.95 -14.23
N LYS A 63 0.90 5.11 -14.79
CA LYS A 63 -0.18 5.99 -14.31
C LYS A 63 -1.50 5.27 -14.08
N ASP A 64 -1.89 4.37 -14.99
CA ASP A 64 -3.15 3.64 -14.89
C ASP A 64 -3.16 2.66 -13.72
N LEU A 65 -2.07 1.87 -13.57
CA LEU A 65 -1.90 0.95 -12.44
C LEU A 65 -1.93 1.70 -11.11
N ILE A 66 -1.21 2.81 -11.00
CA ILE A 66 -1.18 3.61 -9.76
C ILE A 66 -2.57 4.17 -9.43
N ASN A 67 -3.31 4.65 -10.44
CA ASN A 67 -4.65 5.16 -10.22
C ASN A 67 -5.59 4.05 -9.72
N GLU A 68 -5.46 2.83 -10.23
CA GLU A 68 -6.21 1.67 -9.74
C GLU A 68 -5.81 1.32 -8.30
N LEU A 69 -4.52 1.26 -7.99
CA LEU A 69 -4.03 0.99 -6.63
C LEU A 69 -4.48 2.05 -5.63
N LEU A 70 -4.47 3.35 -6.01
CA LEU A 70 -4.99 4.43 -5.17
C LEU A 70 -6.51 4.30 -4.94
N LYS A 71 -7.28 3.86 -5.93
CA LYS A 71 -8.71 3.58 -5.76
C LYS A 71 -8.92 2.42 -4.77
N GLN A 72 -8.19 1.32 -4.92
CA GLN A 72 -8.26 0.18 -4.00
C GLN A 72 -7.87 0.58 -2.58
N LEU A 73 -6.81 1.39 -2.43
CA LEU A 73 -6.36 1.91 -1.14
C LEU A 73 -7.45 2.75 -0.45
N LYS A 74 -8.12 3.63 -1.20
CA LYS A 74 -9.26 4.42 -0.66
C LYS A 74 -10.39 3.52 -0.16
N ILE A 75 -10.72 2.46 -0.90
CA ILE A 75 -11.75 1.50 -0.48
C ILE A 75 -11.32 0.82 0.84
N MET A 76 -10.08 0.35 0.93
CA MET A 76 -9.56 -0.27 2.17
C MET A 76 -9.57 0.70 3.35
N CYS A 77 -9.10 1.93 3.16
CA CYS A 77 -9.13 2.98 4.20
C CYS A 77 -10.57 3.27 4.65
N ASN A 78 -11.53 3.31 3.74
CA ASN A 78 -12.94 3.50 4.10
C ASN A 78 -13.48 2.31 4.91
N VAL A 79 -13.20 1.08 4.52
CA VAL A 79 -13.62 -0.11 5.29
C VAL A 79 -13.02 -0.05 6.70
N ILE A 80 -11.73 0.23 6.81
CA ILE A 80 -11.00 0.31 8.09
C ILE A 80 -11.44 1.50 8.95
N ASN A 81 -11.95 2.60 8.39
CA ASN A 81 -12.46 3.70 9.20
C ASN A 81 -13.88 3.46 9.73
N ASN A 82 -14.60 2.48 9.17
CA ASN A 82 -15.97 2.12 9.58
C ASN A 82 -16.02 0.88 10.51
N ILE A 83 -14.86 0.36 10.92
CA ILE A 83 -14.71 -0.66 11.98
C ILE A 83 -14.28 0.04 13.27
#